data_AF-A0A660A4H9-F1
#
_entry.id   AF-A0A660A4H9-F1
#
_cell.length_a   1.000
_cell.length_b   1.000
_cell.length_c   1.000
_cell.angle_alpha   90.00
_cell.angle_beta   90.00
_cell.angle_gamma   90.00
#
_symmetry.space_group_name_H-M   'P 1'
#
loop_
_entity.id
_entity.type
_entity.pdbx_description
1 polymer ?
#
loop_
_entity_poly.entity_id
_entity_poly.type
_entity_poly.pdbx_seq_one_letter_code
_entity_poly.pdbx_strand_id
1 'polypeptide(L)'
;MMLLVLLSFLGLTTLWLTSYRRRCLARWHLQWLVALSYQDFLDVLLSLFQFVIIILVLFFYSATINLGEVLTFLTQTSWHWQILCYLVLYLMAIIEMTLLVLILIFDVLLQKDSRLLFKKITWLPFRQDKPVLSILLLGIAILVDSLFYLGLLILLGEQSLTSLATLILGYGIVKACRYSGWLNVLLAFCLFTIVGLWAVTATLLYGWLVGAMILMVTYLMISCKEY
;
A
#
# COMPACT_ATOMS: atom_id res chain seq x y z
N MET A 1 -2.20 -2.52 20.96
CA MET A 1 -0.91 -1.76 20.99
C MET A 1 0.06 -2.19 19.89
N MET A 2 0.24 -3.49 19.63
CA MET A 2 1.22 -3.97 18.64
C MET A 2 1.00 -3.41 17.21
N LEU A 3 -0.25 -3.29 16.77
CA LEU A 3 -0.61 -2.72 15.47
C LEU A 3 -0.07 -1.28 15.30
N LEU A 4 -0.26 -0.42 16.31
CA LEU A 4 0.28 0.95 16.32
C LEU A 4 1.81 0.96 16.33
N VAL A 5 2.46 0.07 17.08
CA VAL A 5 3.93 -0.04 17.11
C VAL A 5 4.45 -0.39 15.72
N LEU A 6 3.89 -1.41 15.06
CA LEU A 6 4.32 -1.83 13.73
C LEU A 6 4.10 -0.75 12.67
N LEU A 7 2.94 -0.09 12.68
CA LEU A 7 2.64 1.02 11.78
C LEU A 7 3.54 2.23 12.02
N SER A 8 3.79 2.59 13.27
CA SER A 8 4.67 3.70 13.62
C SER A 8 6.12 3.41 13.22
N PHE A 9 6.59 2.17 13.43
CA PHE A 9 7.90 1.73 12.98
C PHE A 9 8.03 1.83 11.46
N LEU A 10 7.01 1.37 10.71
CA LEU A 10 6.97 1.52 9.26
C LEU A 10 6.91 2.98 8.81
N GLY A 11 6.10 3.82 9.46
CA GLY A 11 6.06 5.26 9.18
C GLY A 11 7.43 5.91 9.39
N LEU A 12 8.15 5.54 10.45
CA LEU A 12 9.49 6.05 10.72
C LEU A 12 10.52 5.52 9.72
N THR A 13 10.49 4.23 9.37
CA THR A 13 11.41 3.66 8.38
C THR A 13 11.17 4.24 7.00
N THR A 14 9.91 4.44 6.59
CA THR A 14 9.57 5.09 5.31
C THR A 14 10.09 6.52 5.26
N LEU A 15 9.83 7.35 6.29
CA LEU A 15 10.37 8.71 6.39
C LEU A 15 11.91 8.74 6.40
N TRP A 16 12.51 7.78 7.10
CA TRP A 16 13.96 7.67 7.21
C TRP A 16 14.61 7.33 5.87
N LEU A 17 13.99 6.43 5.09
CA LEU A 17 14.43 6.02 3.76
C LEU A 17 14.25 7.10 2.70
N THR A 18 13.12 7.83 2.75
CA THR A 18 12.81 8.89 1.77
C THR A 18 13.47 10.23 2.08
N SER A 19 14.21 10.33 3.19
CA SER A 19 14.95 11.55 3.56
C SER A 19 16.05 11.90 2.55
N TYR A 20 15.95 13.10 1.96
CA TYR A 20 16.89 13.65 0.96
C TYR A 20 18.35 13.73 1.46
N ARG A 21 18.58 13.75 2.77
CA ARG A 21 19.91 13.96 3.36
C ARG A 21 20.84 12.74 3.26
N ARG A 22 20.36 11.56 2.86
CA ARG A 22 21.14 10.31 2.90
C ARG A 22 21.99 10.07 1.65
N ARG A 23 23.13 10.76 1.60
CA ARG A 23 24.15 10.58 0.55
C ARG A 23 24.74 9.16 0.49
N CYS A 24 24.66 8.36 1.57
CA CYS A 24 25.21 7.00 1.59
C CYS A 24 24.34 6.00 0.83
N LEU A 25 23.01 6.06 0.97
CA LEU A 25 22.10 5.20 0.21
C LEU A 25 22.16 5.51 -1.29
N ALA A 26 22.21 6.79 -1.64
CA ALA A 26 22.41 7.21 -3.03
C ALA A 26 23.75 6.72 -3.60
N ARG A 27 24.84 6.77 -2.82
CA ARG A 27 26.14 6.22 -3.23
C ARG A 27 26.12 4.71 -3.38
N TRP A 28 25.45 3.98 -2.49
CA TRP A 28 25.33 2.53 -2.59
C TRP A 28 24.50 2.11 -3.81
N HIS A 29 23.40 2.81 -4.07
CA HIS A 29 22.60 2.63 -5.28
C HIS A 29 23.42 2.85 -6.55
N LEU A 30 24.19 3.93 -6.62
CA LEU A 30 25.07 4.25 -7.75
C LEU A 30 26.18 3.21 -7.99
N GLN A 31 26.66 2.55 -6.93
CA GLN A 31 27.74 1.55 -7.04
C GLN A 31 27.23 0.18 -7.47
N TRP A 32 26.04 -0.22 -7.03
CA TRP A 32 25.60 -1.63 -7.12
C TRP A 32 24.34 -1.84 -7.95
N LEU A 33 23.48 -0.83 -8.09
CA LEU A 33 22.09 -1.00 -8.54
C LEU A 33 21.68 0.03 -9.61
N VAL A 34 22.62 0.40 -10.49
CA VAL A 34 22.43 1.34 -11.61
C VAL A 34 21.28 0.92 -12.54
N ALA A 35 20.94 -0.37 -12.58
CA ALA A 35 19.84 -0.90 -13.38
C ALA A 35 18.44 -0.43 -12.91
N LEU A 36 18.28 -0.06 -11.64
CA LEU A 36 17.04 0.39 -11.01
C LEU A 36 17.06 1.90 -10.81
N SER A 37 15.91 2.57 -10.82
CA SER A 37 15.86 3.96 -10.37
C SER A 37 16.03 4.03 -8.85
N TYR A 38 16.54 5.15 -8.34
CA TYR A 38 16.74 5.33 -6.89
C TYR A 38 15.42 5.20 -6.12
N GLN A 39 14.30 5.63 -6.71
CA GLN A 39 12.98 5.49 -6.09
C GLN A 39 12.50 4.04 -6.04
N ASP A 40 12.66 3.29 -7.14
CA ASP A 40 12.31 1.87 -7.17
C ASP A 40 13.17 1.06 -6.18
N PHE A 41 14.45 1.44 -6.05
CA PHE A 41 15.35 0.85 -5.06
C PHE A 41 14.86 1.06 -3.62
N LEU A 42 14.40 2.28 -3.27
CA LEU A 42 13.84 2.54 -1.94
C LEU A 42 12.58 1.71 -1.68
N ASP A 43 11.74 1.52 -2.69
CA ASP A 43 10.51 0.71 -2.59
C ASP A 43 10.80 -0.77 -2.37
N VAL A 44 11.81 -1.32 -3.06
CA VAL A 44 12.28 -2.68 -2.83
C VAL A 44 12.78 -2.84 -1.41
N LEU A 45 13.56 -1.87 -0.92
CA LEU A 45 14.16 -1.94 0.42
C LEU A 45 13.08 -1.84 1.51
N LEU A 46 12.05 -1.02 1.29
CA LEU A 46 10.87 -0.92 2.15
C LEU A 46 10.07 -2.23 2.17
N SER A 47 9.87 -2.84 1.00
CA SER A 47 9.22 -4.16 0.88
C SER A 47 10.04 -5.23 1.61
N LEU A 48 11.38 -5.16 1.53
CA LEU A 48 12.27 -6.08 2.23
C LEU A 48 12.14 -5.93 3.75
N PHE A 49 12.09 -4.69 4.27
CA PHE A 49 11.82 -4.45 5.68
C PHE A 49 10.45 -4.98 6.12
N GLN A 50 9.39 -4.75 5.34
CA GLN A 50 8.07 -5.31 5.63
C GLN A 50 8.12 -6.83 5.69
N PHE A 51 8.78 -7.48 4.73
CA PHE A 51 8.94 -8.93 4.72
C PHE A 51 9.70 -9.47 5.94
N VAL A 52 10.78 -8.79 6.35
CA VAL A 52 11.51 -9.13 7.58
C VAL A 52 10.61 -8.99 8.82
N ILE A 53 9.79 -7.94 8.89
CA ILE A 53 8.83 -7.78 9.99
C ILE A 53 7.83 -8.92 10.01
N ILE A 54 7.29 -9.34 8.84
CA ILE A 54 6.37 -10.49 8.75
C ILE A 54 7.04 -11.73 9.36
N ILE A 55 8.27 -12.05 8.94
CA ILE A 55 9.01 -13.22 9.44
C ILE A 55 9.23 -13.12 10.95
N LEU A 56 9.68 -11.96 11.45
CA LEU A 56 9.93 -11.76 12.87
C LEU A 56 8.66 -11.94 13.69
N VAL A 57 7.54 -11.35 13.27
CA VAL A 57 6.27 -11.48 13.98
C VAL A 57 5.81 -12.94 13.98
N LEU A 58 5.84 -13.62 12.83
CA LEU A 58 5.48 -15.04 12.76
C LEU A 58 6.37 -15.93 13.63
N PHE A 59 7.67 -15.62 13.72
CA PHE A 59 8.61 -16.38 14.54
C PHE A 59 8.41 -16.14 16.05
N PHE A 60 8.38 -14.88 16.47
CA PHE A 60 8.28 -14.50 17.89
C PHE A 60 6.88 -14.69 18.48
N TYR A 61 5.82 -14.59 17.68
CA TYR A 61 4.44 -14.81 18.11
C TYR A 61 3.89 -16.16 17.64
N SER A 62 4.74 -17.10 17.25
CA SER A 62 4.35 -18.46 16.83
C SER A 62 3.53 -19.23 17.87
N ALA A 63 3.71 -18.92 19.16
CA ALA A 63 2.96 -19.54 20.25
C ALA A 63 1.51 -19.00 20.38
N THR A 64 1.25 -17.78 19.92
CA THR A 64 -0.06 -17.12 19.97
C THR A 64 -0.77 -17.11 18.62
N ILE A 65 -0.02 -17.10 17.52
CA ILE A 65 -0.51 -17.09 16.15
C ILE A 65 -0.27 -18.49 15.59
N ASN A 66 -1.32 -19.30 15.54
CA ASN A 66 -1.20 -20.63 14.97
C ASN A 66 -0.99 -20.51 13.46
N LEU A 67 0.10 -21.07 12.93
CA LEU A 67 0.38 -21.09 11.49
C LEU A 67 -0.78 -21.70 10.68
N GLY A 68 -1.51 -22.65 11.28
CA GLY A 68 -2.72 -23.21 10.68
C GLY A 68 -3.82 -22.16 10.48
N GLU A 69 -4.03 -21.27 11.46
CA GLU A 69 -5.03 -20.18 11.37
C GLU A 69 -4.62 -19.11 10.36
N VAL A 70 -3.32 -18.83 10.24
CA VAL A 70 -2.80 -17.93 9.19
C VAL A 70 -3.05 -18.54 7.81
N LEU A 71 -2.77 -19.83 7.64
CA LEU A 71 -2.99 -20.52 6.36
C LEU A 71 -4.47 -20.62 6.00
N THR A 72 -5.34 -20.90 6.97
CA THR A 72 -6.79 -20.95 6.73
C THR A 72 -7.32 -19.57 6.37
N PHE A 73 -6.85 -18.52 7.03
CA PHE A 73 -7.23 -17.14 6.69
C PHE A 73 -6.77 -16.73 5.28
N LEU A 74 -5.55 -17.07 4.89
CA LEU A 74 -5.02 -16.77 3.54
C LEU A 74 -5.73 -17.57 2.44
N THR A 75 -6.22 -18.77 2.75
CA THR A 75 -6.94 -19.64 1.81
C THR A 75 -8.46 -19.40 1.82
N GLN A 76 -8.99 -18.71 2.82
CA GLN A 76 -10.41 -18.40 2.93
C GLN A 76 -10.82 -17.49 1.77
N THR A 77 -11.64 -18.03 0.88
CA THR A 77 -12.18 -17.30 -0.27
C THR A 77 -13.62 -17.70 -0.49
N SER A 78 -14.55 -16.77 -0.29
CA SER A 78 -15.97 -16.99 -0.53
C SER A 78 -16.32 -16.47 -1.93
N TRP A 79 -16.15 -17.33 -2.93
CA TRP A 79 -16.47 -16.97 -4.32
C TRP A 79 -17.98 -16.85 -4.53
N HIS A 80 -18.45 -15.62 -4.69
CA HIS A 80 -19.83 -15.30 -5.02
C HIS A 80 -19.91 -14.33 -6.20
N TRP A 81 -21.00 -14.38 -6.95
CA TRP A 81 -21.23 -13.46 -8.08
C TRP A 81 -21.24 -11.99 -7.63
N GLN A 82 -21.56 -11.72 -6.35
CA GLN A 82 -21.52 -10.37 -5.77
C GLN A 82 -20.11 -9.75 -5.78
N ILE A 83 -19.05 -10.55 -5.90
CA ILE A 83 -17.68 -10.05 -6.05
C ILE A 83 -17.56 -9.19 -7.31
N LEU A 84 -18.21 -9.57 -8.41
CA LEU A 84 -18.19 -8.77 -9.64
C LEU A 84 -18.86 -7.42 -9.42
N CYS A 85 -20.03 -7.39 -8.77
CA CYS A 85 -20.70 -6.14 -8.40
C CYS A 85 -19.84 -5.30 -7.47
N TYR A 86 -19.19 -5.92 -6.48
CA TYR A 86 -18.29 -5.23 -5.57
C TYR A 86 -17.07 -4.66 -6.30
N LEU A 87 -16.47 -5.40 -7.23
CA LEU A 87 -15.35 -4.95 -8.04
C LEU A 87 -15.75 -3.77 -8.94
N VAL A 88 -16.94 -3.83 -9.55
CA VAL A 88 -17.48 -2.71 -10.35
C VAL A 88 -17.73 -1.49 -9.47
N LEU A 89 -18.36 -1.66 -8.30
CA LEU A 89 -18.56 -0.59 -7.33
C LEU A 89 -17.24 -0.03 -6.82
N TYR A 90 -16.23 -0.88 -6.63
CA TYR A 90 -14.90 -0.47 -6.23
C TYR A 90 -14.19 0.33 -7.31
N LEU A 91 -14.26 -0.11 -8.57
CA LEU A 91 -13.70 0.64 -9.70
C LEU A 91 -14.40 1.99 -9.86
N MET A 92 -15.73 2.02 -9.76
CA MET A 92 -16.50 3.26 -9.73
C MET A 92 -16.09 4.14 -8.54
N ALA A 93 -15.91 3.58 -7.34
CA ALA A 93 -15.48 4.33 -6.17
C ALA A 93 -14.03 4.84 -6.30
N ILE A 94 -13.11 4.03 -6.83
CA ILE A 94 -11.73 4.45 -7.08
C ILE A 94 -11.69 5.58 -8.09
N ILE A 95 -12.49 5.48 -9.15
CA ILE A 95 -12.47 6.50 -10.20
C ILE A 95 -13.24 7.71 -9.67
N GLU A 96 -14.52 7.58 -9.39
CA GLU A 96 -15.41 8.68 -9.05
C GLU A 96 -15.26 9.21 -7.63
N MET A 97 -15.22 8.36 -6.59
CA MET A 97 -15.18 8.84 -5.21
C MET A 97 -13.79 9.36 -4.83
N THR A 98 -12.72 8.73 -5.29
CA THR A 98 -11.38 9.31 -5.13
C THR A 98 -11.27 10.61 -5.91
N LEU A 99 -11.72 10.68 -7.18
CA LEU A 99 -11.74 11.96 -7.92
C LEU A 99 -12.60 13.02 -7.23
N LEU A 100 -13.81 12.71 -6.75
CA LEU A 100 -14.70 13.66 -6.08
C LEU A 100 -14.11 14.18 -4.78
N VAL A 101 -13.57 13.29 -3.94
CA VAL A 101 -12.93 13.69 -2.67
C VAL A 101 -11.68 14.51 -2.96
N LEU A 102 -10.89 14.13 -3.96
CA LEU A 102 -9.70 14.87 -4.39
C LEU A 102 -10.09 16.24 -4.99
N ILE A 103 -11.14 16.34 -5.80
CA ILE A 103 -11.65 17.59 -6.38
C ILE A 103 -12.22 18.49 -5.28
N LEU A 104 -13.03 17.97 -4.37
CA LEU A 104 -13.62 18.77 -3.28
C LEU A 104 -12.53 19.34 -2.36
N ILE A 105 -11.55 18.52 -1.97
CA ILE A 105 -10.49 18.97 -1.06
C ILE A 105 -9.48 19.85 -1.79
N PHE A 106 -9.02 19.48 -2.98
CA PHE A 106 -7.93 20.19 -3.64
C PHE A 106 -8.44 21.32 -4.53
N ASP A 107 -9.43 21.07 -5.39
CA ASP A 107 -9.92 22.10 -6.31
C ASP A 107 -10.83 23.11 -5.60
N VAL A 108 -11.74 22.67 -4.73
CA VAL A 108 -12.70 23.56 -4.07
C VAL A 108 -12.12 24.20 -2.80
N LEU A 109 -11.60 23.41 -1.86
CA LEU A 109 -11.11 23.94 -0.58
C LEU A 109 -9.71 24.58 -0.68
N LEU A 110 -8.79 23.95 -1.41
CA LEU A 110 -7.39 24.40 -1.49
C LEU A 110 -7.07 25.22 -2.75
N GLN A 111 -8.01 25.32 -3.70
CA GLN A 111 -7.83 26.01 -4.99
C GLN A 111 -6.56 25.56 -5.75
N LYS A 112 -6.29 24.25 -5.72
CA LYS A 112 -5.16 23.59 -6.38
C LYS A 112 -5.66 22.51 -7.31
N ASP A 113 -5.16 22.53 -8.56
CA ASP A 113 -5.50 21.56 -9.58
C ASP A 113 -5.14 20.12 -9.15
N SER A 114 -6.17 19.38 -8.75
CA SER A 114 -6.12 18.02 -8.26
C SER A 114 -5.54 17.06 -9.31
N ARG A 115 -5.79 17.32 -10.60
CA ARG A 115 -5.29 16.49 -11.72
C ARG A 115 -3.78 16.61 -11.86
N LEU A 116 -3.24 17.84 -11.76
CA LEU A 116 -1.80 18.07 -11.81
C LEU A 116 -1.08 17.46 -10.61
N LEU A 117 -1.68 17.52 -9.42
CA LEU A 117 -1.13 16.85 -8.23
C LEU A 117 -1.19 15.32 -8.38
N PHE A 118 -2.29 14.78 -8.91
CA PHE A 118 -2.43 13.35 -9.12
C PHE A 118 -1.46 12.81 -10.17
N LYS A 119 -1.15 13.57 -11.23
CA LYS A 119 -0.09 13.23 -12.20
C LYS A 119 1.29 13.14 -11.55
N LYS A 120 1.56 13.94 -10.51
CA LYS A 120 2.83 13.93 -9.76
C LYS A 120 2.94 12.77 -8.77
N ILE A 121 1.82 12.14 -8.40
CA ILE A 121 1.83 10.92 -7.60
C ILE A 121 2.16 9.74 -8.51
N THR A 122 3.41 9.28 -8.43
CA THR A 122 3.91 8.13 -9.17
C THR A 122 4.43 7.10 -8.17
N TRP A 123 3.85 5.91 -8.19
CA TRP A 123 4.23 4.79 -7.31
C TRP A 123 4.61 3.61 -8.20
N LEU A 124 5.88 3.16 -8.11
CA LEU A 124 6.47 2.12 -8.96
C LEU A 124 6.09 2.26 -10.45
N PRO A 125 6.47 3.36 -11.13
CA PRO A 125 6.01 3.64 -12.48
C PRO A 125 6.42 2.53 -13.45
N PHE A 126 5.47 2.08 -14.29
CA PHE A 126 5.74 1.09 -15.32
C PHE A 126 6.59 1.70 -16.44
N ARG A 127 7.77 1.13 -16.69
CA ARG A 127 8.68 1.60 -17.74
C ARG A 127 8.64 0.65 -18.93
N GLN A 128 8.23 1.15 -20.09
CA GLN A 128 8.17 0.36 -21.32
C GLN A 128 9.53 -0.20 -21.73
N ASP A 129 10.63 0.50 -21.39
CA ASP A 129 11.99 0.05 -21.67
C ASP A 129 12.42 -1.18 -20.84
N LYS A 130 11.76 -1.42 -19.70
CA LYS A 130 12.08 -2.51 -18.75
C LYS A 130 10.81 -3.16 -18.20
N PRO A 131 9.95 -3.74 -19.05
CA PRO A 131 8.59 -4.14 -18.68
C PRO A 131 8.60 -5.30 -17.67
N VAL A 132 9.51 -6.27 -17.87
CA VAL A 132 9.65 -7.43 -16.99
C VAL A 132 10.07 -7.02 -15.58
N LEU A 133 11.02 -6.09 -15.47
CA LEU A 133 11.50 -5.59 -14.18
C LEU A 133 10.39 -4.80 -13.46
N SER A 134 9.67 -3.93 -14.19
CA SER A 134 8.54 -3.18 -13.62
C SER A 134 7.43 -4.10 -13.10
N ILE A 135 7.05 -5.14 -13.85
CA ILE A 135 6.04 -6.13 -13.42
C ILE A 135 6.51 -6.89 -12.19
N LEU A 136 7.77 -7.32 -12.18
CA LEU A 136 8.34 -8.07 -11.07
C LEU A 136 8.36 -7.23 -9.78
N LEU A 137 8.80 -5.97 -9.86
CA LEU A 137 8.80 -5.05 -8.73
C LEU A 137 7.38 -4.77 -8.20
N LEU A 138 6.44 -4.54 -9.12
CA LEU A 138 5.04 -4.32 -8.77
C LEU A 138 4.45 -5.56 -8.09
N GLY A 139 4.71 -6.76 -8.63
CA GLY A 139 4.27 -8.02 -8.05
C GLY A 139 4.82 -8.27 -6.65
N ILE A 140 6.11 -8.00 -6.43
CA ILE A 140 6.73 -8.11 -5.10
C ILE A 140 6.06 -7.14 -4.12
N ALA A 141 5.90 -5.87 -4.51
CA ALA A 141 5.32 -4.86 -3.63
C ALA A 141 3.85 -5.19 -3.28
N ILE A 142 3.04 -5.63 -4.26
CA ILE A 142 1.66 -6.09 -4.04
C ILE A 142 1.64 -7.27 -3.06
N LEU A 143 2.48 -8.27 -3.29
CA LEU A 143 2.51 -9.48 -2.47
C LEU A 143 2.92 -9.16 -1.03
N VAL A 144 3.96 -8.36 -0.83
CA VAL A 144 4.41 -7.99 0.51
C VAL A 144 3.38 -7.10 1.21
N ASP A 145 2.83 -6.09 0.55
CA ASP A 145 1.82 -5.21 1.16
C ASP A 145 0.53 -5.99 1.49
N SER A 146 0.07 -6.88 0.61
CA SER A 146 -1.12 -7.69 0.87
C SER A 146 -0.91 -8.69 2.01
N LEU A 147 0.25 -9.34 2.10
CA LEU A 147 0.57 -10.22 3.22
C LEU A 147 0.72 -9.43 4.53
N PHE A 148 1.35 -8.26 4.50
CA PHE A 148 1.56 -7.46 5.69
C PHE A 148 0.26 -6.81 6.19
N TYR A 149 -0.41 -6.03 5.33
CA TYR A 149 -1.57 -5.23 5.74
C TYR A 149 -2.86 -6.03 5.79
N LEU A 150 -3.13 -6.86 4.78
CA LEU A 150 -4.39 -7.62 4.70
C LEU A 150 -4.30 -8.98 5.38
N GLY A 151 -3.11 -9.57 5.45
CA GLY A 151 -2.86 -10.81 6.18
C GLY A 151 -2.58 -10.55 7.65
N LEU A 152 -1.33 -10.20 7.95
CA LEU A 152 -0.79 -10.12 9.30
C LEU A 152 -1.50 -9.08 10.17
N LEU A 153 -1.65 -7.84 9.70
CA LEU A 153 -2.23 -6.78 10.53
C LEU A 153 -3.73 -6.94 10.77
N ILE A 154 -4.50 -7.48 9.82
CA ILE A 154 -5.92 -7.79 10.04
C ILE A 154 -6.08 -8.90 11.08
N LEU A 155 -5.28 -9.97 10.97
CA LEU A 155 -5.27 -11.07 11.95
C LEU A 155 -4.92 -10.56 13.36
N LEU A 156 -3.91 -9.70 13.48
CA LEU A 156 -3.49 -9.10 14.75
C LEU A 156 -4.47 -8.06 15.32
N GLY A 157 -5.40 -7.57 14.49
CA GLY A 157 -6.36 -6.53 14.88
C GLY A 157 -7.55 -7.05 15.68
N GLU A 158 -7.74 -8.36 15.84
CA GLU A 158 -8.92 -8.95 16.50
C GLU A 158 -10.28 -8.42 15.93
N GLN A 159 -10.26 -7.85 14.72
CA GLN A 159 -11.40 -7.27 13.99
C GLN A 159 -12.23 -6.20 14.74
N SER A 160 -11.72 -5.62 15.84
CA SER A 160 -12.38 -4.50 16.50
C SER A 160 -12.47 -3.25 15.61
N LEU A 161 -13.53 -2.43 15.76
CA LEU A 161 -13.67 -1.21 14.95
C LEU A 161 -12.48 -0.25 15.09
N THR A 162 -11.88 -0.18 16.28
CA THR A 162 -10.70 0.65 16.55
C THR A 162 -9.44 0.09 15.87
N SER A 163 -9.24 -1.23 15.84
CA SER A 163 -8.10 -1.83 15.13
C SER A 163 -8.23 -1.69 13.62
N LEU A 164 -9.45 -1.84 13.07
CA LEU A 164 -9.71 -1.63 11.64
C LEU A 164 -9.48 -0.16 11.25
N ALA A 165 -9.97 0.79 12.05
CA ALA A 165 -9.73 2.21 11.80
C ALA A 165 -8.23 2.56 11.85
N THR A 166 -7.50 2.03 12.84
CA THR A 166 -6.04 2.26 12.94
C THR A 166 -5.27 1.61 11.80
N LEU A 167 -5.70 0.45 11.30
CA LEU A 167 -5.09 -0.21 10.15
C LEU A 167 -5.30 0.58 8.86
N ILE A 168 -6.53 1.03 8.61
CA ILE A 168 -6.88 1.83 7.41
C ILE A 168 -6.14 3.17 7.40
N LEU A 169 -6.21 3.92 8.50
CA LEU A 169 -5.52 5.21 8.63
C LEU A 169 -4.00 5.03 8.62
N GLY A 170 -3.51 4.00 9.30
CA GLY A 170 -2.10 3.66 9.36
C GLY A 170 -1.51 3.34 7.98
N TYR A 171 -2.21 2.52 7.20
CA TYR A 171 -1.84 2.24 5.81
C TYR A 171 -1.75 3.53 4.99
N GLY A 172 -2.74 4.41 5.10
CA GLY A 172 -2.75 5.73 4.47
C GLY A 172 -1.53 6.58 4.86
N ILE A 173 -1.23 6.68 6.16
CA ILE A 173 -0.11 7.46 6.69
C ILE A 173 1.23 6.92 6.18
N VAL A 174 1.46 5.60 6.32
CA VAL A 174 2.73 4.97 5.92
C VAL A 174 2.99 5.17 4.43
N LYS A 175 1.96 5.07 3.58
CA LYS A 175 2.09 5.32 2.14
C LYS A 175 2.28 6.81 1.83
N ALA A 176 1.63 7.70 2.57
CA ALA A 176 1.78 9.15 2.41
C ALA A 176 3.19 9.65 2.78
N CYS A 177 3.84 9.03 3.78
CA CYS A 177 5.20 9.34 4.21
C CYS A 177 6.27 9.21 3.11
N ARG A 178 5.95 8.52 2.00
CA ARG A 178 6.83 8.44 0.83
C ARG A 178 6.97 9.77 0.11
N TYR A 179 5.90 10.57 0.06
CA TYR A 179 5.85 11.75 -0.81
C TYR A 179 6.43 12.98 -0.11
N SER A 180 7.03 13.87 -0.89
CA SER A 180 7.53 15.15 -0.42
C SER A 180 6.60 16.29 -0.81
N GLY A 181 6.42 17.24 0.12
CA GLY A 181 5.50 18.37 -0.02
C GLY A 181 4.12 18.10 0.57
N TRP A 182 3.64 19.04 1.39
CA TRP A 182 2.40 18.89 2.17
C TRP A 182 1.18 18.49 1.32
N LEU A 183 1.02 19.10 0.13
CA LEU A 183 -0.10 18.79 -0.76
C LEU A 183 -0.04 17.36 -1.31
N ASN A 184 1.15 16.89 -1.70
CA ASN A 184 1.32 15.53 -2.23
C ASN A 184 1.11 14.49 -1.13
N VAL A 185 1.57 14.79 0.10
CA VAL A 185 1.37 13.93 1.27
C VAL A 185 -0.13 13.82 1.60
N LEU A 186 -0.85 14.94 1.62
CA LEU A 186 -2.29 14.94 1.88
C LEU A 186 -3.05 14.17 0.79
N LEU A 187 -2.69 14.39 -0.48
CA LEU A 187 -3.33 13.73 -1.64
C LEU A 187 -3.11 12.21 -1.57
N ALA A 188 -1.88 11.78 -1.30
CA ALA A 188 -1.52 10.39 -1.11
C ALA A 188 -2.25 9.78 0.09
N PHE A 189 -2.30 10.49 1.22
CA PHE A 189 -3.01 10.03 2.41
C PHE A 189 -4.50 9.77 2.12
N CYS A 190 -5.20 10.72 1.49
CA CYS A 190 -6.60 10.54 1.13
C CYS A 190 -6.81 9.34 0.21
N LEU A 191 -5.99 9.21 -0.83
CA LEU A 191 -6.08 8.11 -1.78
C LEU A 191 -5.83 6.75 -1.11
N PHE A 192 -4.73 6.59 -0.39
CA PHE A 192 -4.38 5.31 0.22
C PHE A 192 -5.32 4.95 1.38
N THR A 193 -5.93 5.93 2.05
CA THR A 193 -6.97 5.67 3.06
C THR A 193 -8.22 5.08 2.42
N ILE A 194 -8.68 5.62 1.28
CA ILE A 194 -9.81 5.07 0.52
C ILE A 194 -9.48 3.66 0.05
N VAL A 195 -8.31 3.45 -0.54
CA VAL A 195 -7.85 2.12 -0.97
C VAL A 195 -7.82 1.14 0.20
N GLY A 196 -7.29 1.56 1.36
CA GLY A 196 -7.25 0.75 2.57
C GLY A 196 -8.64 0.36 3.07
N LEU A 197 -9.59 1.29 3.10
CA LEU A 197 -10.98 1.02 3.49
C LEU A 197 -11.59 -0.09 2.63
N TRP A 198 -11.46 0.01 1.31
CA TRP A 198 -12.03 -0.95 0.36
C TRP A 198 -11.31 -2.30 0.34
N ALA A 199 -9.98 -2.31 0.49
CA ALA A 199 -9.20 -3.54 0.54
C ALA A 199 -9.48 -4.33 1.84
N VAL A 200 -9.58 -3.64 2.97
CA VAL A 200 -9.90 -4.25 4.27
C VAL A 200 -11.33 -4.79 4.27
N THR A 201 -12.31 -4.00 3.81
CA THR A 201 -13.70 -4.44 3.71
C THR A 201 -13.85 -5.64 2.78
N ALA A 202 -13.18 -5.64 1.63
CA ALA A 202 -13.16 -6.80 0.73
C ALA A 202 -12.54 -8.03 1.37
N THR A 203 -11.46 -7.85 2.14
CA THR A 203 -10.77 -8.94 2.82
C THR A 203 -11.67 -9.59 3.87
N LEU A 204 -12.41 -8.79 4.64
CA LEU A 204 -13.34 -9.28 5.66
C LEU A 204 -14.58 -9.94 5.06
N LEU A 205 -15.10 -9.44 3.93
CA LEU A 205 -16.33 -9.94 3.32
C LEU A 205 -16.12 -11.15 2.40
N TYR A 206 -15.05 -11.13 1.60
CA TYR A 206 -14.83 -12.09 0.51
C TYR A 206 -13.53 -12.89 0.63
N GLY A 207 -12.68 -12.55 1.60
CA GLY A 207 -11.42 -13.22 1.86
C GLY A 207 -10.19 -12.46 1.33
N TRP A 208 -9.01 -12.90 1.79
CA TRP A 208 -7.73 -12.23 1.55
C TRP A 208 -7.41 -12.06 0.05
N LEU A 209 -7.67 -13.09 -0.76
CA LEU A 209 -7.40 -13.05 -2.20
C LEU A 209 -8.15 -11.91 -2.92
N VAL A 210 -9.38 -11.61 -2.52
CA VAL A 210 -10.18 -10.54 -3.12
C VAL A 210 -9.62 -9.17 -2.74
N GLY A 211 -9.20 -8.99 -1.48
CA GLY A 211 -8.48 -7.80 -1.04
C GLY A 211 -7.14 -7.60 -1.74
N ALA A 212 -6.37 -8.67 -1.94
CA ALA A 212 -5.12 -8.64 -2.69
C ALA A 212 -5.34 -8.28 -4.17
N MET A 213 -6.40 -8.81 -4.80
CA MET A 213 -6.79 -8.45 -6.17
C MET A 213 -7.11 -6.95 -6.29
N ILE A 214 -7.81 -6.40 -5.29
CA ILE A 214 -8.13 -4.98 -5.20
C ILE A 214 -6.87 -4.10 -5.12
N LEU A 215 -5.90 -4.50 -4.28
CA LEU A 215 -4.60 -3.82 -4.22
C LEU A 215 -3.87 -3.91 -5.56
N MET A 216 -3.87 -5.08 -6.20
CA MET A 216 -3.26 -5.28 -7.52
C MET A 216 -3.84 -4.34 -8.57
N VAL A 217 -5.17 -4.26 -8.69
CA VAL A 217 -5.85 -3.36 -9.64
C VAL A 217 -5.48 -1.91 -9.37
N THR A 218 -5.50 -1.49 -8.11
CA THR A 218 -5.14 -0.12 -7.71
C THR A 218 -3.70 0.21 -8.08
N TYR A 219 -2.78 -0.70 -7.79
CA TYR A 219 -1.35 -0.48 -8.01
C TYR A 219 -1.03 -0.45 -9.50
N LEU A 220 -1.70 -1.27 -10.30
CA LEU A 220 -1.63 -1.19 -11.76
C LEU A 220 -2.16 0.16 -12.28
N MET A 221 -3.30 0.65 -11.78
CA MET A 221 -3.84 1.95 -12.19
C MET A 221 -2.91 3.12 -11.84
N ILE A 222 -2.24 3.07 -10.68
CA ILE A 222 -1.32 4.13 -10.26
C ILE A 222 0.03 4.05 -10.99
N SER A 223 0.49 2.83 -11.28
CA SER A 223 1.78 2.54 -11.94
C SER A 223 1.74 2.78 -13.45
N CYS A 224 0.64 2.44 -14.12
CA CYS A 224 0.47 2.52 -15.58
C CYS A 224 -0.11 3.86 -16.05
N LYS A 225 0.10 4.97 -15.32
CA LYS A 225 -0.33 6.30 -15.78
C LYS A 225 0.38 6.63 -17.10
N GLU A 226 -0.40 6.97 -18.13
CA GLU A 226 0.15 7.49 -19.38
C GLU A 226 0.91 8.80 -19.09
N TYR A 227 2.19 8.82 -19.49
CA TYR A 227 3.06 10.00 -19.44
C TYR A 227 2.99 10.76 -20.77
#